data_AF-A0A8H7EMW2-F1
#
_entry.id   AF-A0A8H7EMW2-F1
#
_cell.length_a   1.000
_cell.length_b   1.000
_cell.length_c   1.000
_cell.angle_alpha   90.00
_cell.angle_beta   90.00
_cell.angle_gamma   90.00
#
_symmetry.space_group_name_H-M   'P 1'
#
loop_
_entity.id
_entity.type
_entity.pdbx_description
1 polymer ?
#
loop_
_entity_poly.entity_id
_entity_poly.type
_entity_poly.pdbx_seq_one_letter_code
_entity_poly.pdbx_strand_id
1 'polypeptide(L)'
;MTKGLPAPRGSQHYNVIPFRFTEELSSKNVFLRLPSEFSPLERMLLQASGNLQRILSAYYNVPSRVEIIMNKAVPDSELDNGCLNQKGTPTGQRFERKINMYFADKFVYEAESVLYVKDENVLELIEKHKYGLGQIFG
;
A
#
# COMPACT_ATOMS: atom_id res chain seq x y z
N MET A 1 19.20 6.76 4.89
CA MET A 1 18.24 7.83 5.26
C MET A 1 17.33 8.10 4.06
N THR A 2 16.20 7.43 3.98
CA THR A 2 15.20 7.62 2.93
C THR A 2 14.48 8.95 3.15
N LYS A 3 14.64 9.89 2.23
CA LYS A 3 13.92 11.17 2.27
C LYS A 3 12.43 10.89 2.04
N GLY A 4 11.64 11.00 3.10
CA GLY A 4 10.18 11.03 2.97
C GLY A 4 9.72 12.21 2.12
N LEU A 5 8.48 12.13 1.63
CA LEU A 5 7.86 13.23 0.90
C LEU A 5 7.85 14.51 1.76
N PRO A 6 8.12 15.68 1.15
CA PRO A 6 8.07 16.94 1.89
C PRO A 6 6.66 17.19 2.43
N ALA A 7 6.58 17.72 3.65
CA ALA A 7 5.30 18.11 4.24
C ALA A 7 4.61 19.17 3.35
N PRO A 8 3.28 19.08 3.16
CA PRO A 8 2.52 20.10 2.46
C PRO A 8 2.78 21.51 3.02
N ARG A 9 2.81 22.52 2.14
CA ARG A 9 2.97 23.91 2.59
C ARG A 9 1.82 24.27 3.54
N GLY A 10 2.15 24.87 4.68
CA GLY A 10 1.18 25.25 5.71
C GLY A 10 0.88 24.17 6.76
N SER A 11 1.29 22.90 6.58
CA SER A 11 0.98 21.83 7.54
C SER A 11 1.99 21.67 8.68
N GLN A 12 2.86 22.66 8.91
CA GLN A 12 4.01 22.57 9.83
C GLN A 12 3.61 22.41 11.30
N HIS A 13 2.37 22.78 11.65
CA HIS A 13 1.82 22.73 13.00
C HIS A 13 1.02 21.46 13.27
N TYR A 14 0.85 20.58 12.28
CA TYR A 14 0.16 19.30 12.46
C TYR A 14 1.14 18.18 12.80
N ASN A 15 0.78 17.36 13.79
CA ASN A 15 1.52 16.15 14.10
C ASN A 15 1.14 15.03 13.11
N VAL A 16 2.14 14.32 12.60
CA VAL A 16 1.93 13.12 11.79
C VAL A 16 1.38 12.01 12.69
N ILE A 17 0.14 11.60 12.45
CA ILE A 17 -0.47 10.48 13.17
C ILE A 17 -0.23 9.21 12.33
N PRO A 18 0.43 8.18 12.88
CA PRO A 18 0.61 6.92 12.18
C PRO A 18 -0.75 6.24 11.95
N PHE A 19 -1.06 5.94 10.68
CA PHE A 19 -2.31 5.29 10.30
C PHE A 19 -2.32 3.83 10.79
N ARG A 20 -3.27 3.49 11.68
CA ARG A 20 -3.44 2.13 12.22
C ARG A 20 -4.64 1.46 11.55
N PHE A 21 -4.39 0.43 10.75
CA PHE A 21 -5.39 -0.30 9.96
C PHE A 21 -6.43 -1.12 10.78
N THR A 22 -6.40 -1.05 12.12
CA THR A 22 -7.07 -2.01 13.01
C THR A 22 -8.28 -1.47 13.77
N GLU A 23 -8.73 -0.24 13.53
CA GLU A 23 -9.81 0.35 14.34
C GLU A 23 -11.21 0.13 13.73
N GLU A 24 -12.16 -0.27 14.58
CA GLU A 24 -13.58 -0.36 14.23
C GLU A 24 -14.08 0.97 13.65
N LEU A 25 -14.76 0.90 12.51
CA LEU A 25 -15.33 2.03 11.77
C LEU A 25 -16.53 2.62 12.53
N SER A 26 -16.29 3.29 13.66
CA SER A 26 -17.28 4.13 14.34
C SER A 26 -17.25 5.54 13.76
N SER A 27 -18.37 6.28 13.76
CA SER A 27 -18.42 7.67 13.28
C SER A 27 -17.41 8.61 13.98
N LYS A 28 -16.95 8.23 15.18
CA LYS A 28 -15.88 8.92 15.92
C LYS A 28 -14.47 8.60 15.38
N ASN A 29 -14.28 7.45 14.74
CA ASN A 29 -13.01 6.98 14.18
C ASN A 29 -12.91 7.17 12.66
N VAL A 30 -14.02 7.37 11.93
CA VAL A 30 -14.00 7.54 10.46
C VAL A 30 -13.74 8.99 10.04
N PHE A 31 -13.99 9.97 10.91
CA PHE A 31 -13.80 11.39 10.57
C PHE A 31 -12.48 11.93 11.09
N LEU A 32 -11.49 12.05 10.19
CA LEU A 32 -10.27 12.80 10.44
C LEU A 32 -10.42 14.21 9.85
N ARG A 33 -10.37 15.25 10.69
CA ARG A 33 -10.35 16.63 10.20
C ARG A 33 -8.97 16.92 9.61
N LEU A 34 -8.93 17.03 8.28
CA LEU A 34 -7.73 17.43 7.55
C LEU A 34 -7.61 18.96 7.47
N PRO A 35 -6.38 19.48 7.28
CA PRO A 35 -6.14 20.91 7.07
C PRO A 35 -7.00 21.50 5.94
N SER A 36 -7.37 22.78 6.07
CA SER A 36 -8.24 23.48 5.12
C SER A 36 -7.62 23.63 3.73
N GLU A 37 -6.30 23.54 3.64
CA GLU A 37 -5.47 23.67 2.44
C GLU A 37 -5.71 22.52 1.46
N PHE A 38 -6.15 21.35 1.94
CA PHE A 38 -6.54 20.26 1.06
C PHE A 38 -7.92 20.50 0.47
N SER A 39 -8.03 20.35 -0.84
CA SER A 39 -9.29 20.31 -1.58
C SER A 39 -10.14 19.09 -1.15
N PRO A 40 -11.46 19.10 -1.40
CA PRO A 40 -12.32 17.96 -1.11
C PRO A 40 -11.82 16.64 -1.72
N LEU A 41 -11.29 16.66 -2.95
CA LEU A 41 -10.78 15.46 -3.62
C LEU A 41 -9.52 14.92 -2.92
N GLU A 42 -8.58 15.80 -2.56
CA GLU A 42 -7.37 15.38 -1.83
C GLU A 42 -7.73 14.78 -0.47
N ARG A 43 -8.72 15.34 0.22
CA ARG A 43 -9.23 14.78 1.49
C ARG A 43 -9.83 13.39 1.30
N MET A 44 -10.57 13.16 0.21
CA MET A 44 -11.09 11.83 -0.13
C MET A 44 -9.96 10.83 -0.36
N LEU A 45 -8.90 11.22 -1.09
CA LEU A 45 -7.75 10.34 -1.35
C LEU A 45 -6.97 10.03 -0.08
N LEU A 46 -6.74 11.02 0.79
CA LEU A 46 -6.02 10.86 2.06
C LEU A 46 -6.76 9.99 3.09
N GLN A 47 -8.09 9.89 2.99
CA GLN A 47 -8.93 9.07 3.87
C GLN A 47 -9.30 7.72 3.24
N ALA A 48 -8.84 7.40 2.03
CA ALA A 48 -9.12 6.14 1.37
C ALA A 48 -8.51 4.95 2.15
N SER A 49 -9.34 4.00 2.57
CA SER A 49 -8.92 2.79 3.30
C SER A 49 -9.08 1.54 2.42
N GLY A 50 -7.97 1.09 1.83
CA GLY A 50 -7.95 -0.11 0.97
C GLY A 50 -8.74 0.01 -0.34
N ASN A 51 -9.38 1.15 -0.61
CA ASN A 51 -10.25 1.38 -1.76
C ASN A 51 -9.71 2.44 -2.75
N LEU A 52 -8.48 2.94 -2.54
CA LEU A 52 -7.87 3.99 -3.37
C LEU A 52 -7.87 3.65 -4.86
N GLN A 53 -7.47 2.42 -5.21
CA GLN A 53 -7.46 1.96 -6.61
C GLN A 53 -8.86 1.98 -7.24
N ARG A 54 -9.90 1.63 -6.47
CA ARG A 54 -11.30 1.66 -6.92
C ARG A 54 -11.80 3.09 -7.10
N ILE A 55 -11.48 3.99 -6.16
CA ILE A 55 -11.83 5.41 -6.23
C ILE A 55 -11.21 6.04 -7.48
N LEU A 56 -9.93 5.81 -7.71
CA LEU A 56 -9.22 6.38 -8.86
C LEU A 56 -9.69 5.77 -10.19
N SER A 57 -10.01 4.47 -10.22
CA SER A 57 -10.61 3.81 -11.38
C SER A 57 -11.94 4.48 -11.77
N ALA A 58 -12.81 4.74 -10.78
CA ALA A 58 -14.08 5.43 -10.99
C ALA A 58 -13.87 6.88 -11.43
N TYR A 59 -12.90 7.59 -10.84
CA TYR A 59 -12.58 8.98 -11.18
C TYR A 59 -12.12 9.14 -12.64
N TYR A 60 -11.20 8.27 -13.10
CA TYR A 60 -10.73 8.30 -14.49
C TYR A 60 -11.64 7.53 -15.46
N ASN A 61 -12.62 6.79 -14.94
CA ASN A 61 -13.51 5.89 -15.68
C ASN A 61 -12.75 4.88 -16.58
N VAL A 62 -11.65 4.33 -16.06
CA VAL A 62 -10.81 3.34 -16.77
C VAL A 62 -10.21 2.35 -15.77
N PRO A 63 -9.95 1.09 -16.18
CA PRO A 63 -9.30 0.12 -15.31
C PRO A 63 -7.88 0.55 -14.93
N SER A 64 -7.47 0.18 -13.72
CA SER A 64 -6.10 0.34 -13.25
C SER A 64 -5.14 -0.62 -13.94
N ARG A 65 -3.92 -0.16 -14.25
CA ARG A 65 -2.81 -0.97 -14.73
C ARG A 65 -1.63 -0.83 -13.78
N VAL A 66 -1.11 -1.96 -13.30
CA VAL A 66 0.03 -2.01 -12.38
C VAL A 66 1.29 -2.37 -13.13
N GLU A 67 2.35 -1.61 -12.92
CA GLU A 67 3.70 -1.96 -13.34
C GLU A 67 4.55 -2.24 -12.10
N ILE A 68 5.24 -3.39 -12.07
CA ILE A 68 6.07 -3.79 -10.93
C ILE A 68 7.50 -3.39 -11.19
N ILE A 69 7.96 -2.42 -10.41
CA ILE A 69 9.29 -1.84 -10.52
C ILE A 69 10.30 -2.65 -9.72
N MET A 70 9.88 -3.13 -8.54
CA MET A 70 10.70 -3.97 -7.68
C MET A 70 9.83 -5.02 -6.98
N ASN A 71 10.36 -6.23 -6.86
CA ASN A 71 9.77 -7.30 -6.05
C ASN A 71 10.91 -8.18 -5.53
N LYS A 72 11.58 -7.73 -4.46
CA LYS A 72 12.78 -8.36 -3.91
C LYS A 72 12.40 -9.28 -2.76
N ALA A 73 12.76 -10.56 -2.86
CA ALA A 73 12.65 -11.50 -1.74
C ALA A 73 13.65 -11.09 -0.64
N VAL A 74 13.16 -11.01 0.60
CA VAL A 74 13.99 -10.74 1.79
C VAL A 74 14.53 -12.08 2.31
N PRO A 75 15.84 -12.21 2.57
CA PRO A 75 16.43 -13.46 3.05
C PRO A 75 15.86 -13.89 4.40
N ASP A 76 15.87 -15.20 4.67
CA ASP A 76 15.40 -15.77 5.93
C ASP A 76 16.09 -15.17 7.18
N SER A 77 17.36 -14.79 7.04
CA SER A 77 18.14 -14.14 8.11
C SER A 77 17.65 -12.75 8.51
N GLU A 78 16.82 -12.13 7.68
CA GLU A 78 16.25 -10.79 7.88
C GLU A 78 14.73 -10.84 8.08
N LEU A 79 14.15 -12.04 8.22
CA LEU A 79 12.73 -12.20 8.52
C LEU A 79 12.42 -11.73 9.93
N ASP A 80 11.35 -10.95 10.05
CA ASP A 80 10.75 -10.56 11.31
C ASP A 80 9.84 -11.68 11.86
N ASN A 81 9.46 -11.56 13.14
CA ASN A 81 8.65 -12.55 13.86
C ASN A 81 7.31 -12.90 13.18
N GLY A 82 6.85 -12.12 12.19
CA GLY A 82 5.61 -12.39 11.44
C GLY A 82 5.70 -13.55 10.44
N CYS A 83 6.92 -13.92 10.03
CA CYS A 83 7.18 -15.03 9.11
C CYS A 83 7.78 -16.27 9.77
N LEU A 84 8.08 -16.23 11.06
CA LEU A 84 8.67 -17.35 11.79
C LEU A 84 7.59 -18.08 12.59
N ASN A 85 7.66 -19.40 12.68
CA ASN A 85 6.86 -20.15 13.64
C ASN A 85 7.47 -20.08 15.06
N GLN A 86 6.80 -20.67 16.04
CA GLN A 86 7.28 -20.74 17.44
C GLN A 86 8.65 -21.43 17.61
N LYS A 87 9.13 -22.16 16.58
CA LYS A 87 10.44 -22.82 16.54
C LYS A 87 11.47 -22.03 15.73
N GLY A 88 11.15 -20.82 15.27
CA GLY A 88 12.05 -19.97 14.49
C GLY A 88 12.24 -20.41 13.04
N THR A 89 11.38 -21.29 12.50
CA THR A 89 11.46 -21.69 11.08
C THR A 89 10.56 -20.80 10.21
N PRO A 90 10.97 -20.45 8.98
CA PRO A 90 10.13 -19.71 8.05
C PRO A 90 8.79 -20.42 7.77
N THR A 91 7.72 -19.66 7.73
CA THR A 91 6.34 -20.09 7.41
C THR A 91 5.84 -19.49 6.10
N GLY A 92 6.71 -18.74 5.41
CA GLY A 92 6.42 -18.01 4.19
C GLY A 92 7.59 -17.12 3.80
N GLN A 93 7.43 -16.41 2.68
CA GLN A 93 8.43 -15.52 2.12
C GLN A 93 7.99 -14.06 2.26
N ARG A 94 8.93 -13.20 2.66
CA ARG A 94 8.72 -11.75 2.67
C ARG A 94 9.26 -11.14 1.38
N PHE A 95 8.52 -10.19 0.82
CA PHE A 95 8.96 -9.39 -0.33
C PHE A 95 8.89 -7.89 -0.04
N GLU A 96 9.91 -7.16 -0.46
CA GLU A 96 9.85 -5.71 -0.61
C GLU A 96 9.42 -5.38 -2.04
N ARG A 97 8.31 -4.67 -2.17
CA ARG A 97 7.67 -4.45 -3.45
C ARG A 97 7.41 -2.99 -3.72
N LYS A 98 7.74 -2.57 -4.94
CA LYS A 98 7.52 -1.24 -5.47
C LYS A 98 6.77 -1.32 -6.79
N ILE A 99 5.72 -0.52 -6.92
CA ILE A 99 4.89 -0.47 -8.12
C ILE A 99 4.66 0.96 -8.60
N ASN A 100 4.43 1.09 -9.90
CA ASN A 100 3.81 2.26 -10.49
C ASN A 100 2.37 1.93 -10.85
N MET A 101 1.45 2.80 -10.46
CA MET A 101 0.03 2.69 -10.77
C MET A 101 -0.33 3.63 -11.92
N TYR A 102 -1.01 3.06 -12.92
CA TYR A 102 -1.51 3.76 -14.09
C TYR A 102 -3.01 3.62 -14.22
N PHE A 103 -3.63 4.63 -14.81
CA PHE A 103 -5.03 4.61 -15.25
C PHE A 103 -5.04 5.07 -16.71
N ALA A 104 -5.32 4.14 -17.62
CA ALA A 104 -4.94 4.24 -19.04
C ALA A 104 -3.43 4.54 -19.19
N ASP A 105 -3.06 5.59 -19.91
CA ASP A 105 -1.67 5.99 -20.13
C ASP A 105 -1.14 6.98 -19.07
N LYS A 106 -1.97 7.32 -18.08
CA LYS A 106 -1.59 8.28 -17.03
C LYS A 106 -0.95 7.57 -15.85
N PHE A 107 0.30 7.92 -15.56
CA PHE A 107 0.92 7.63 -14.27
C PHE A 107 0.21 8.43 -13.18
N VAL A 108 -0.17 7.77 -12.07
CA VAL A 108 -0.90 8.43 -10.97
C VAL A 108 -0.11 8.40 -9.67
N TYR A 109 0.42 7.24 -9.27
CA TYR A 109 1.22 7.14 -8.05
C TYR A 109 2.20 5.98 -8.08
N GLU A 110 3.21 6.12 -7.23
CA GLU A 110 4.15 5.07 -6.85
C GLU A 110 3.74 4.53 -5.47
N ALA A 111 3.84 3.22 -5.26
CA ALA A 111 3.58 2.61 -3.96
C ALA A 111 4.66 1.59 -3.59
N GLU A 112 5.09 1.67 -2.33
CA GLU A 112 6.00 0.73 -1.70
C GLU A 112 5.24 -0.08 -0.64
N SER A 113 5.49 -1.38 -0.59
CA SER A 113 4.80 -2.32 0.28
C SER A 113 5.70 -3.46 0.70
N VAL A 114 5.38 -4.04 1.86
CA VAL A 114 5.96 -5.30 2.34
C VAL A 114 4.90 -6.38 2.24
N LEU A 115 5.20 -7.46 1.53
CA LEU A 115 4.31 -8.61 1.37
C LEU A 115 4.79 -9.77 2.23
N TYR A 116 3.86 -10.42 2.91
CA TYR A 116 4.09 -11.64 3.65
C TYR A 116 3.27 -12.76 3.01
N VAL A 117 3.93 -13.66 2.30
CA VAL A 117 3.28 -14.67 1.47
C VAL A 117 3.49 -16.05 2.09
N LYS A 118 2.41 -16.67 2.56
CA LYS A 118 2.43 -18.01 3.18
C LYS A 118 1.89 -19.10 2.26
N ASP A 119 1.10 -18.72 1.26
CA ASP A 119 0.51 -19.64 0.30
C ASP A 119 1.46 -19.85 -0.89
N GLU A 120 1.79 -21.11 -1.17
CA GLU A 120 2.72 -21.49 -2.24
C GLU A 120 2.22 -21.10 -3.64
N ASN A 121 0.91 -21.16 -3.90
CA ASN A 121 0.35 -20.75 -5.20
C ASN A 121 0.52 -19.24 -5.41
N VAL A 122 0.31 -18.47 -4.34
CA VAL A 122 0.47 -17.01 -4.38
C VAL A 122 1.95 -16.64 -4.51
N LEU A 123 2.84 -17.42 -3.89
CA LEU A 123 4.29 -17.25 -4.02
C LEU A 123 4.73 -17.39 -5.49
N GLU A 124 4.25 -18.42 -6.17
CA GLU A 124 4.56 -18.63 -7.60
C GLU A 124 4.06 -17.46 -8.47
N LEU A 125 2.85 -16.97 -8.23
CA LEU A 125 2.28 -15.83 -8.97
C LEU A 125 3.05 -14.53 -8.74
N ILE A 126 3.56 -14.31 -7.53
CA ILE A 126 4.32 -13.11 -7.16
C ILE A 126 5.75 -13.18 -7.69
N GLU A 127 6.40 -14.34 -7.57
CA GLU A 127 7.81 -14.51 -7.92
C GLU A 127 8.02 -14.68 -9.44
N LYS A 128 7.28 -15.60 -10.07
CA LYS A 128 7.50 -15.94 -11.49
C LYS A 128 6.73 -15.02 -12.43
N HIS A 129 5.47 -14.74 -12.09
CA HIS A 129 4.55 -14.11 -13.03
C HIS A 129 4.36 -12.61 -12.79
N LYS A 130 4.91 -12.08 -11.69
CA LYS A 130 4.81 -10.65 -11.33
C LYS A 130 3.36 -10.17 -11.43
N TYR A 131 2.41 -10.91 -10.87
CA TYR A 131 1.03 -10.42 -10.79
C TYR A 131 0.91 -9.31 -9.75
N GLY A 132 0.08 -8.29 -10.03
CA GLY A 132 -0.35 -7.29 -9.05
C GLY A 132 -1.29 -7.90 -8.01
N LEU A 133 -1.27 -7.39 -6.76
CA LEU A 133 -2.11 -7.92 -5.69
C LEU A 133 -3.61 -7.89 -6.03
N GLY A 134 -4.07 -6.81 -6.67
CA GLY A 134 -5.47 -6.70 -7.13
C GLY A 134 -5.83 -7.64 -8.28
N GLN A 135 -4.87 -8.32 -8.90
CA GLN A 135 -5.11 -9.38 -9.89
C GLN A 135 -5.16 -10.77 -9.24
N ILE A 136 -4.53 -10.94 -8.06
CA ILE A 136 -4.51 -12.21 -7.32
C ILE A 136 -5.76 -12.36 -6.46
N PHE A 137 -6.24 -11.26 -5.85
CA PHE A 137 -7.37 -11.27 -4.91
C PHE A 137 -8.60 -10.51 -5.42
N GLY A 138 -8.62 -10.18 -6.72
CA GLY A 138 -9.69 -9.44 -7.39
C GLY A 138 -10.93 -10.28 -7.68
#